data_AF-A0A8J7U041-F1
#
_entry.id   AF-A0A8J7U041-F1
#
_cell.length_a   1.000
_cell.length_b   1.000
_cell.length_c   1.000
_cell.angle_alpha   90.00
_cell.angle_beta   90.00
_cell.angle_gamma   90.00
#
_symmetry.space_group_name_H-M   'P 1'
#
loop_
_entity.id
_entity.type
_entity.pdbx_description
1 polymer ?
#
loop_
_entity_poly.entity_id
_entity_poly.type
_entity_poly.pdbx_seq_one_letter_code
_entity_poly.pdbx_strand_id
1 'polypeptide(L)' 'QPHRVEVEFDATHLAAAAAVVPTVDQIDVRRVGFDAPTMTEAMKAFKIVTAIAAGAIEGVYG' A
#
# COMPACT_ATOMS: atom_id res chain seq x y z
N GLN A 1 -19.17 5.14 7.12
CA GLN A 1 -18.23 5.92 7.95
C GLN A 1 -16.90 5.89 7.23
N PRO A 2 -16.11 6.98 7.26
CA PRO A 2 -14.75 6.93 6.71
C PRO A 2 -13.91 5.88 7.46
N HIS A 3 -13.08 5.16 6.72
CA HIS A 3 -12.23 4.09 7.22
C HIS A 3 -10.78 4.47 7.00
N ARG A 4 -9.98 4.42 8.07
CA ARG A 4 -8.53 4.48 8.00
C ARG A 4 -7.98 3.07 7.83
N VAL A 5 -7.14 2.87 6.82
CA VAL A 5 -6.43 1.60 6.58
C VAL A 5 -4.94 1.84 6.68
N GLU A 6 -4.24 0.95 7.37
CA GLU A 6 -2.78 0.92 7.44
C GLU A 6 -2.28 -0.44 6.95
N VAL A 7 -1.22 -0.43 6.13
CA VAL A 7 -0.61 -1.63 5.57
C VAL A 7 0.87 -1.61 5.89
N GLU A 8 1.33 -2.64 6.61
CA GLU A 8 2.73 -2.86 6.90
C GLU A 8 3.32 -3.92 5.96
N PHE A 9 4.49 -3.62 5.41
CA PHE A 9 5.25 -4.51 4.53
C PHE A 9 6.45 -5.13 5.25
N ASP A 10 6.98 -6.22 4.68
CA ASP A 10 8.18 -6.91 5.18
C ASP A 10 9.47 -6.12 4.92
N ALA A 11 9.53 -5.37 3.81
CA ALA A 11 10.67 -4.55 3.41
C ALA A 11 10.32 -3.08 3.17
N THR A 12 11.28 -2.20 3.45
CA THR A 12 11.09 -0.73 3.39
C THR A 12 10.80 -0.22 1.98
N HIS A 13 11.47 -0.81 0.97
CA HIS A 13 11.29 -0.42 -0.42
C HIS A 13 9.86 -0.71 -0.94
N LEU A 14 9.16 -1.70 -0.37
CA LEU A 14 7.77 -1.98 -0.73
C LEU A 14 6.81 -0.90 -0.26
N ALA A 15 7.04 -0.35 0.94
CA ALA A 15 6.27 0.79 1.44
C ALA A 15 6.50 2.04 0.57
N ALA A 16 7.76 2.31 0.20
CA ALA A 16 8.10 3.40 -0.71
C ALA A 16 7.47 3.22 -2.09
N ALA A 17 7.44 1.99 -2.62
CA ALA A 17 6.80 1.68 -3.90
C ALA A 17 5.29 1.90 -3.83
N ALA A 18 4.62 1.44 -2.76
CA ALA A 18 3.17 1.63 -2.59
C ALA A 18 2.76 3.11 -2.43
N ALA A 19 3.65 3.96 -1.90
CA ALA A 19 3.40 5.39 -1.69
C ALA A 19 3.33 6.22 -2.99
N VAL A 20 3.58 5.62 -4.17
CA VAL A 20 3.35 6.30 -5.46
C VAL A 20 1.87 6.39 -5.83
N VAL A 21 1.00 5.64 -5.13
CA VAL A 21 -0.45 5.72 -5.32
C VAL A 21 -0.93 7.07 -4.76
N PRO A 22 -1.60 7.94 -5.55
CA PRO A 22 -1.84 9.34 -5.18
C PRO A 22 -2.55 9.61 -3.84
N THR A 23 -3.32 8.65 -3.32
CA THR A 23 -4.08 8.79 -2.05
C THR A 23 -3.48 8.01 -0.90
N VAL A 24 -2.23 7.55 -1.04
CA VAL A 24 -1.55 6.67 -0.08
C VAL A 24 -0.30 7.38 0.42
N ASP A 25 -0.25 7.59 1.74
CA ASP A 25 0.88 8.23 2.39
C ASP A 25 1.79 7.17 3.02
N GLN A 26 3.11 7.34 2.94
CA GLN A 26 4.04 6.58 3.76
C GLN A 26 4.05 7.16 5.18
N ILE A 27 3.57 6.38 6.15
CA ILE A 27 3.38 6.81 7.54
C ILE A 27 4.42 6.23 8.50
N ASP A 28 5.20 5.25 8.04
CA ASP A 28 6.38 4.71 8.74
C ASP A 28 7.35 4.09 7.71
N VAL A 29 8.53 3.67 8.17
CA VAL A 29 9.61 3.05 7.39
C VAL A 29 9.14 1.84 6.59
N ARG A 30 8.18 1.06 7.11
CA ARG A 30 7.58 -0.11 6.44
C ARG A 30 6.07 0.00 6.28
N ARG A 31 5.47 1.18 6.48
CA ARG A 31 4.01 1.31 6.57
C ARG A 31 3.46 2.42 5.70
N VAL A 32 2.37 2.12 4.99
CA VAL A 32 1.55 3.10 4.28
C VAL A 32 0.15 3.20 4.89
N GLY A 33 -0.52 4.33 4.69
CA GLY A 33 -1.89 4.55 5.14
C GLY A 33 -2.73 5.32 4.13
N PHE A 34 -4.03 5.05 4.12
CA PHE A 34 -5.01 5.77 3.32
C PHE A 34 -6.39 5.79 3.99
N ASP A 35 -7.19 6.79 3.63
CA ASP A 35 -8.59 6.92 4.06
C ASP A 35 -9.55 6.59 2.91
N ALA A 36 -10.67 5.95 3.25
CA ALA A 36 -11.69 5.58 2.28
C ALA A 36 -13.12 5.81 2.81
N PRO A 37 -14.07 6.30 2.00
CA PRO A 37 -15.42 6.64 2.46
C PRO A 37 -16.30 5.43 2.76
N THR A 38 -15.97 4.26 2.18
CA THR A 38 -16.67 2.99 2.37
C THR A 38 -15.68 1.84 2.37
N MET A 39 -16.07 0.70 2.93
CA MET A 39 -15.25 -0.51 2.90
C MET A 39 -14.99 -1.01 1.47
N THR A 40 -15.93 -0.82 0.54
CA THR A 40 -15.72 -1.16 -0.88
C THR A 40 -14.59 -0.35 -1.50
N GLU A 41 -14.56 0.97 -1.26
CA GLU A 41 -13.46 1.83 -1.71
C GLU A 41 -12.15 1.49 -1.01
N ALA A 42 -12.20 1.13 0.29
CA ALA A 42 -11.03 0.68 1.04
C ALA A 42 -10.40 -0.57 0.40
N MET A 43 -11.22 -1.57 0.02
CA MET A 43 -10.72 -2.79 -0.61
C MET A 43 -10.20 -2.57 -2.03
N LYS A 44 -10.78 -1.64 -2.79
CA LYS A 44 -10.24 -1.25 -4.11
C LYS A 44 -8.86 -0.60 -3.97
N ALA A 45 -8.72 0.36 -3.06
CA ALA A 45 -7.43 0.99 -2.79
C ALA A 45 -6.41 -0.03 -2.28
N PHE A 46 -6.79 -0.90 -1.35
CA PHE A 46 -5.94 -1.99 -0.85
C PHE A 46 -5.44 -2.92 -1.97
N LYS A 47 -6.32 -3.27 -2.92
CA LYS A 47 -5.93 -4.07 -4.09
C LYS A 47 -4.88 -3.37 -4.96
N ILE A 48 -5.00 -2.06 -5.16
CA ILE A 48 -4.02 -1.27 -5.93
C ILE A 48 -2.69 -1.23 -5.19
N VAL A 49 -2.72 -0.92 -3.88
CA VAL A 49 -1.54 -0.87 -3.01
C VAL A 49 -0.76 -2.19 -3.08
N THR A 50 -1.45 -3.32 -2.91
CA THR A 50 -0.80 -4.63 -2.93
C THR A 50 -0.31 -5.03 -4.33
N ALA A 51 -0.98 -4.61 -5.40
CA ALA A 51 -0.49 -4.85 -6.77
C ALA A 51 0.80 -4.09 -7.08
N ILE A 52 0.90 -2.81 -6.64
CA ILE A 52 2.12 -2.02 -6.80
C ILE A 52 3.27 -2.62 -5.98
N ALA A 53 3.02 -2.95 -4.71
CA ALA A 53 4.03 -3.59 -3.86
C ALA A 53 4.49 -4.92 -4.44
N ALA A 54 3.58 -5.76 -4.93
CA ALA A 54 3.94 -7.04 -5.57
C ALA A 54 4.82 -6.87 -6.81
N GLY A 55 4.58 -5.82 -7.62
CA GLY A 55 5.41 -5.50 -8.77
C GLY A 55 6.81 -4.96 -8.42
N ALA A 56 7.01 -4.53 -7.17
CA ALA A 56 8.29 -4.03 -6.66
C ALA A 56 9.14 -5.12 -5.97
N ILE A 57 8.61 -6.34 -5.80
CA ILE A 57 9.38 -7.48 -5.30
C ILE A 57 10.40 -7.86 -6.37
N GLU A 58 11.68 -7.88 -5.99
CA GLU A 58 12.75 -8.33 -6.88
C GLU A 58 12.53 -9.80 -7.27
N GLY A 59 12.54 -10.07 -8.58
CA GLY A 59 12.42 -11.43 -9.08
C GLY A 59 13.61 -12.27 -8.63
N VAL A 60 13.37 -13.55 -8.31
CA VAL A 60 14.47 -14.52 -8.17
C VAL A 60 15.05 -14.74 -9.56
N TYR A 61 16.12 -14.02 -9.89
CA TYR A 61 16.97 -14.36 -11.02
C TYR A 61 17.75 -15.62 -10.63
N GLY A 62 17.31 -16.76 -11.15
CA GLY A 62 18.04 -18.02 -11.09
C GLY A 62 19.26 -18.04 -11.99
#